data_AF-A0A934WXY8-F1
#
_entry.id   AF-A0A934WXY8-F1
#
_cell.length_a   1.000
_cell.length_b   1.000
_cell.length_c   1.000
_cell.angle_alpha   90.00
_cell.angle_beta   90.00
_cell.angle_gamma   90.00
#
_symmetry.space_group_name_H-M   'P 1'
#
loop_
_entity.id
_entity.type
_entity.pdbx_description
1 polymer ?
#
loop_
_entity_poly.entity_id
_entity_poly.type
_entity_poly.pdbx_seq_one_letter_code
_entity_poly.pdbx_strand_id
1 'polypeptide(L)'
;MLFSLFFYSLFFFQQPVLEIPREQAETILSINELYYFKDTTNQLTFEEISKESFQNKFHLSPNFKPDDYNRKSAYWVKLNFTLPPENGNYVLEFYDQTIDSIDAHISKDGQNFEMIKLGDAYPFSDKNLKHKNFDILLDGGTEYTSYFRIKNSQYADIRIAIKKIDRFIHYSLSEYFIYGLFYGMILIISLHNILIFLAIQEKKYLYYTMYILSVGLYAMCIDGIAYQYLWPDQPEWNQKAYGVALFSIIFWSVIFSETFLNTKKRSPKLHKIIHAVLILRIILFLIAIFFDNSLFRLRNIEIIPLSLIFIAGIVVWIRGYKPARFFVLAYGFLFLGFLLKALVMQSIIPFNILTYYSLHLCFILEMLFLTFALSDRVRILKSNRDRALKRIVSQHEQNAIIIKRINKELERKVEERTEDLKVKNQLLEDTNLKISQQSQEIAEINSMLDLDNWRLKNNLKKVQKERLLKKNLSYEEFLEIFKSKEWCLNILAAFKWKNGYLCQKCNNEKYIEDASSSARRCTKCGYNESPTSSTIFKGTKFPLPKAFYIVYSHLNEDNYTLDEMALILQMRRNTVWQFKQKIEQEISKNGKANLNALLYFGYERSINYIEFQ
;
A
#
# COMPACT_ATOMS: atom_id res chain seq x y z
N MET A 1 88.99 30.96 55.94
CA MET A 1 87.71 30.97 55.20
C MET A 1 87.78 30.15 53.90
N LEU A 2 88.39 28.96 53.94
CA LEU A 2 88.54 28.03 52.80
C LEU A 2 88.44 26.55 53.25
N PHE A 3 88.11 26.31 54.53
CA PHE A 3 88.01 24.99 55.14
C PHE A 3 86.57 24.54 55.43
N SER A 4 85.56 25.40 55.16
CA SER A 4 84.14 25.09 55.41
C SER A 4 83.36 24.67 54.14
N LEU A 5 84.01 24.65 52.97
CA LEU A 5 83.39 24.28 51.69
C LEU A 5 83.62 22.81 51.29
N PHE A 6 84.41 22.05 52.07
CA PHE A 6 84.75 20.66 51.75
C PHE A 6 83.96 19.61 52.56
N PHE A 7 83.09 20.04 53.49
CA PHE A 7 82.29 19.13 54.34
C PHE A 7 80.84 18.95 53.88
N TYR A 8 80.47 19.48 52.70
CA TYR A 8 79.13 19.33 52.10
C TYR A 8 79.07 18.29 50.97
N SER A 9 80.13 17.49 50.76
CA SER A 9 80.19 16.50 49.68
C SER A 9 79.96 15.04 50.13
N LEU A 10 79.56 14.81 51.38
CA LEU A 10 79.35 13.46 51.94
C LEU A 10 78.05 13.30 52.75
N PHE A 11 77.04 14.17 52.53
CA PHE A 11 75.69 13.79 52.88
C PHE A 11 75.16 12.89 51.77
N PHE A 12 75.07 11.59 52.05
CA PHE A 12 74.16 10.69 51.34
C PHE A 12 72.84 11.44 51.10
N PHE A 13 72.40 11.51 49.84
CA PHE A 13 71.07 12.00 49.46
C PHE A 13 70.03 11.01 50.02
N GLN A 14 69.84 11.02 51.34
CA GLN A 14 68.78 10.24 51.96
C GLN A 14 67.49 11.03 51.78
N GLN A 15 66.60 10.46 50.97
CA GLN A 15 65.30 11.02 50.66
C GLN A 15 64.54 11.29 51.97
N PRO A 16 63.91 12.48 52.13
CA PRO A 16 63.20 12.80 53.36
C PRO A 16 62.06 11.83 53.60
N VAL A 17 61.93 11.35 54.84
CA VAL A 17 60.79 10.53 55.28
C VAL A 17 59.58 11.46 55.42
N LEU A 18 58.49 11.14 54.73
CA LEU A 18 57.25 11.91 54.82
C LEU A 18 56.51 11.57 56.11
N GLU A 19 56.44 12.52 57.04
CA GLU A 19 55.62 12.37 58.24
C GLU A 19 54.16 12.70 57.93
N ILE A 20 53.25 11.73 58.07
CA ILE A 20 51.83 11.97 57.88
C ILE A 20 51.25 12.61 59.14
N PRO A 21 50.68 13.84 59.07
CA PRO A 21 50.17 14.52 60.24
C PRO A 21 49.00 13.76 60.86
N ARG A 22 49.00 13.58 62.19
CA ARG A 22 47.93 12.88 62.92
C ARG A 22 46.53 13.49 62.71
N GLU A 23 46.48 14.81 62.50
CA GLU A 23 45.24 15.56 62.27
C GLU A 23 44.70 15.41 60.83
N GLN A 24 45.55 15.05 59.86
CA GLN A 24 45.11 14.82 58.48
C GLN A 24 44.46 13.45 58.34
N ALA A 25 43.26 13.42 57.79
CA ALA A 25 42.54 12.17 57.50
C ALA A 25 43.03 11.49 56.20
N GLU A 26 43.61 12.27 55.29
CA GLU A 26 44.17 11.82 54.01
C GLU A 26 45.32 12.71 53.56
N THR A 27 46.34 12.10 52.96
CA THR A 27 47.43 12.78 52.24
C THR A 27 47.48 12.21 50.83
N ILE A 28 47.38 13.08 49.82
CA ILE A 28 47.40 12.70 48.40
C ILE A 28 48.68 13.24 47.79
N LEU A 29 49.46 12.37 47.17
CA LEU A 29 50.72 12.69 46.51
C LEU A 29 50.59 12.40 45.03
N SER A 30 50.82 13.42 44.22
CA SER A 30 50.90 13.28 42.77
C SER A 30 52.33 13.02 42.32
N ILE A 31 52.53 12.49 41.11
CA ILE A 31 53.87 12.16 40.59
C ILE A 31 54.88 13.32 40.65
N ASN A 32 54.42 14.57 40.63
CA ASN A 32 55.25 15.76 40.77
C ASN A 32 55.80 15.97 42.19
N GLU A 33 55.17 15.38 43.20
CA GLU A 33 55.55 15.37 44.62
C GLU A 33 56.27 14.06 45.01
N LEU A 34 56.35 13.10 44.09
CA LEU A 34 56.95 11.79 44.31
C LEU A 34 58.32 11.70 43.66
N TYR A 35 59.27 11.07 44.34
CA TYR A 35 60.54 10.73 43.74
C TYR A 35 60.36 9.53 42.83
N TYR A 36 60.68 9.71 41.54
CA TYR A 36 60.53 8.64 40.57
C TYR A 36 61.76 8.50 39.67
N PHE A 37 61.85 7.33 39.03
CA PHE A 37 62.80 7.00 38.00
C PHE A 37 62.07 6.36 36.82
N LYS A 38 62.31 6.87 35.60
CA LYS A 38 61.74 6.34 34.37
C LYS A 38 62.67 5.27 33.79
N ASP A 39 62.28 4.01 33.89
CA ASP A 39 62.97 2.89 33.29
C ASP A 39 62.54 2.72 31.82
N THR A 40 63.40 3.17 30.91
CA THR A 40 63.20 3.01 29.46
C THR A 40 63.49 1.59 28.95
N THR A 41 64.21 0.78 29.73
CA THR A 41 64.56 -0.61 29.37
C THR A 41 63.47 -1.60 29.76
N ASN A 42 62.67 -1.28 30.79
CA ASN A 42 61.68 -2.15 31.43
C ASN A 42 62.26 -3.44 32.05
N GLN A 43 63.58 -3.55 32.17
CA GLN A 43 64.29 -4.74 32.61
C GLN A 43 64.82 -4.64 34.05
N LEU A 44 64.82 -3.44 34.63
CA LEU A 44 65.35 -3.25 35.98
C LEU A 44 64.51 -4.00 37.01
N THR A 45 65.20 -4.68 37.92
CA THR A 45 64.58 -5.42 39.02
C THR A 45 64.61 -4.60 40.31
N PHE A 46 63.78 -5.01 41.28
CA PHE A 46 63.79 -4.40 42.61
C PHE A 46 65.18 -4.46 43.26
N GLU A 47 65.88 -5.58 43.14
CA GLU A 47 67.23 -5.79 43.70
C GLU A 47 68.27 -4.82 43.15
N GLU A 48 68.12 -4.37 41.90
CA GLU A 48 69.02 -3.38 41.30
C GLU A 48 68.69 -1.96 41.75
N ILE A 49 67.40 -1.68 41.93
CA ILE A 49 66.88 -0.35 42.26
C ILE A 49 66.96 -0.05 43.76
N SER A 50 66.93 -1.06 44.61
CA SER A 50 67.10 -0.91 46.06
C SER A 50 68.55 -0.65 46.49
N LYS A 51 69.53 -0.90 45.61
CA LYS A 51 70.96 -0.62 45.89
C LYS A 51 71.20 0.86 46.17
N GLU A 52 72.08 1.16 47.14
CA GLU A 52 72.47 2.54 47.48
C GLU A 52 72.98 3.32 46.27
N SER A 53 73.76 2.67 45.40
CA SER A 53 74.30 3.28 44.18
C SER A 53 73.23 3.77 43.21
N PHE A 54 71.99 3.24 43.29
CA PHE A 54 70.89 3.62 42.41
C PHE A 54 70.03 4.75 42.98
N GLN A 55 70.09 5.02 44.29
CA GLN A 55 69.19 5.97 44.96
C GLN A 55 69.31 7.40 44.39
N ASN A 56 70.50 7.79 43.93
CA ASN A 56 70.75 9.11 43.34
C ASN A 56 70.08 9.34 41.98
N LYS A 57 69.49 8.30 41.35
CA LYS A 57 68.78 8.41 40.06
C LYS A 57 67.31 8.80 40.23
N PHE A 58 66.75 8.63 41.43
CA PHE A 58 65.42 9.09 41.75
C PHE A 58 65.40 10.61 41.87
N HIS A 59 64.42 11.25 41.21
CA HIS A 59 64.31 12.70 41.20
C HIS A 59 62.84 13.14 41.33
N LEU A 60 62.66 14.35 41.85
CA LEU A 60 61.38 15.05 41.85
C LEU A 60 61.23 15.81 40.52
N SER A 61 60.02 15.83 39.97
CA SER A 61 59.68 16.67 38.81
C SER A 61 58.43 17.51 39.09
N PRO A 62 58.56 18.67 39.76
CA PRO A 62 57.41 19.50 40.17
C PRO A 62 56.51 19.94 39.00
N ASN A 63 57.07 20.03 37.79
CA ASN A 63 56.39 20.45 36.57
C ASN A 63 55.97 19.28 35.68
N PHE A 64 55.93 18.04 36.20
CA PHE A 64 55.52 16.87 35.42
C PHE A 64 54.09 17.08 34.88
N LYS A 65 53.94 17.00 33.56
CA LYS A 65 52.66 17.08 32.86
C LYS A 65 52.26 15.71 32.34
N PRO A 66 50.95 15.47 32.12
CA PRO A 66 50.49 14.22 31.53
C PRO A 66 51.18 13.83 30.22
N ASP A 67 51.59 14.82 29.40
CA ASP A 67 52.30 14.61 28.14
C ASP A 67 53.76 14.12 28.32
N ASP A 68 54.35 14.28 29.50
CA ASP A 68 55.70 13.79 29.83
C ASP A 68 55.73 12.27 30.08
N TYR A 69 54.55 11.65 30.22
CA TYR A 69 54.42 10.22 30.47
C TYR A 69 54.75 9.37 29.23
N ASN A 70 55.79 8.54 29.34
CA ASN A 70 56.18 7.59 28.31
C ASN A 70 55.51 6.24 28.54
N ARG A 71 54.49 5.95 27.73
CA ARG A 71 53.69 4.70 27.74
C ARG A 71 54.50 3.43 27.44
N LYS A 72 55.75 3.56 26.96
CA LYS A 72 56.65 2.42 26.71
C LYS A 72 57.59 2.13 27.89
N SER A 73 57.59 2.96 28.92
CA SER A 73 58.51 2.88 30.06
C SER A 73 57.78 2.48 31.33
N ALA A 74 58.48 1.79 32.21
CA ALA A 74 58.06 1.55 33.58
C ALA A 74 58.51 2.74 34.43
N TYR A 75 57.68 3.13 35.39
CA TYR A 75 57.95 4.20 36.33
C TYR A 75 58.17 3.57 37.70
N TRP A 76 59.38 3.71 38.22
CA TRP A 76 59.70 3.33 39.58
C TRP A 76 59.48 4.53 40.49
N VAL A 77 58.63 4.38 41.48
CA VAL A 77 58.33 5.41 42.49
C VAL A 77 58.89 4.93 43.82
N LYS A 78 59.63 5.80 44.51
CA LYS A 78 60.13 5.54 45.85
C LYS A 78 59.45 6.47 46.84
N LEU A 79 58.85 5.90 47.88
CA LEU A 79 58.15 6.63 48.91
C LEU A 79 58.52 6.08 50.29
N ASN A 80 59.08 6.95 51.13
CA ASN A 80 59.40 6.68 52.52
C ASN A 80 58.46 7.53 53.38
N PHE A 81 57.74 6.92 54.31
CA PHE A 81 56.74 7.64 55.12
C PHE A 81 56.52 7.01 56.48
N THR A 82 56.15 7.84 57.46
CA THR A 82 55.86 7.40 58.83
C THR A 82 54.40 7.64 59.15
N LEU A 83 53.73 6.61 59.66
CA LEU A 83 52.34 6.68 60.09
C LEU A 83 52.23 6.92 61.60
N PRO A 84 51.37 7.85 62.05
CA PRO A 84 51.18 8.06 63.47
C PRO A 84 50.55 6.82 64.13
N PRO A 85 50.84 6.56 65.41
CA PRO A 85 50.19 5.49 66.16
C PRO A 85 48.72 5.84 66.39
N GLU A 86 47.82 5.00 65.88
CA GLU A 86 46.38 5.18 65.96
C GLU A 86 45.69 3.84 66.18
N ASN A 87 44.53 3.84 66.84
CA ASN A 87 43.70 2.65 67.02
C ASN A 87 42.96 2.35 65.70
N GLY A 88 43.70 2.00 64.66
CA GLY A 88 43.16 1.74 63.33
C GLY A 88 44.25 1.64 62.28
N ASN A 89 43.94 0.93 61.20
CA ASN A 89 44.84 0.76 60.07
C ASN A 89 44.72 1.94 59.09
N TYR A 90 45.75 2.12 58.29
CA TYR A 90 45.78 3.05 57.16
C TYR A 90 45.60 2.27 55.86
N VAL A 91 45.20 2.96 54.80
CA VAL A 91 45.11 2.41 53.44
C VAL A 91 45.96 3.27 52.52
N LEU A 92 46.88 2.63 51.80
CA LEU A 92 47.55 3.23 50.66
C LEU A 92 46.78 2.85 49.39
N GLU A 93 46.30 3.85 48.67
CA GLU A 93 45.42 3.73 47.51
C GLU A 93 46.07 4.35 46.27
N PHE A 94 46.02 3.65 45.16
CA PHE A 94 46.31 4.18 43.82
C PHE A 94 45.00 4.59 43.15
N TYR A 95 44.86 5.87 42.81
CA TYR A 95 43.61 6.45 42.27
C TYR A 95 43.22 5.95 40.87
N ASP A 96 44.19 5.49 40.07
CA ASP A 96 43.96 5.06 38.70
C ASP A 96 43.73 3.54 38.64
N GLN A 97 42.46 3.15 38.58
CA GLN A 97 42.05 1.76 38.42
C GLN A 97 42.42 1.12 37.06
N THR A 98 42.94 1.89 36.09
CA THR A 98 43.27 1.41 34.73
C THR A 98 44.75 1.11 34.54
N ILE A 99 45.53 1.04 35.62
CA ILE A 99 46.94 0.68 35.57
C ILE A 99 47.07 -0.83 35.34
N ASP A 100 47.76 -1.21 34.25
CA ASP A 100 48.00 -2.62 33.90
C ASP A 100 48.70 -3.39 35.04
N SER A 101 49.79 -2.85 35.58
CA SER A 101 50.56 -3.51 36.63
C SER A 101 51.24 -2.52 37.58
N ILE A 102 51.17 -2.86 38.87
CA ILE A 102 51.83 -2.20 39.99
C ILE A 102 52.50 -3.30 40.81
N ASP A 103 53.83 -3.38 40.74
CA ASP A 103 54.60 -4.26 41.63
C ASP A 103 55.03 -3.40 42.83
N ALA A 104 54.40 -3.62 43.99
CA ALA A 104 54.65 -2.89 45.22
C ALA A 104 55.59 -3.69 46.13
N HIS A 105 56.73 -3.11 46.47
CA HIS A 105 57.69 -3.65 47.42
C HIS A 105 57.65 -2.78 48.68
N ILE A 106 57.19 -3.33 49.80
CA ILE A 106 56.96 -2.57 51.03
C ILE A 106 57.70 -3.22 52.19
N SER A 107 58.39 -2.41 52.99
CA SER A 107 59.11 -2.85 54.17
C SER A 107 58.82 -1.96 55.38
N LYS A 108 58.65 -2.58 56.56
CA LYS A 108 58.45 -1.93 57.86
C LYS A 108 59.75 -1.67 58.63
N ASP A 109 60.82 -2.39 58.27
CA ASP A 109 62.14 -2.35 58.91
C ASP A 109 63.23 -1.84 57.96
N GLY A 110 62.86 -1.51 56.71
CA GLY A 110 63.75 -1.11 55.63
C GLY A 110 64.59 -2.25 55.03
N GLN A 111 64.44 -3.49 55.51
CA GLN A 111 65.28 -4.62 55.13
C GLN A 111 64.45 -5.73 54.47
N ASN A 112 63.34 -6.14 55.10
CA ASN A 112 62.47 -7.20 54.60
C ASN A 112 61.34 -6.59 53.78
N PHE A 113 61.39 -6.76 52.46
CA PHE A 113 60.38 -6.25 51.55
C PHE A 113 59.38 -7.33 51.18
N GLU A 114 58.11 -7.10 51.50
CA GLU A 114 56.99 -7.88 50.98
C GLU A 114 56.65 -7.38 49.57
N MET A 115 56.47 -8.31 48.62
CA MET A 115 56.03 -8.01 47.26
C MET A 115 54.52 -8.23 47.15
N ILE A 116 53.79 -7.16 46.82
CA ILE A 116 52.35 -7.17 46.56
C ILE A 116 52.15 -6.81 45.09
N LYS A 117 51.47 -7.69 44.35
CA LYS A 117 51.13 -7.47 42.94
C LYS A 117 49.72 -6.90 42.82
N LEU A 118 49.61 -5.76 42.15
CA LEU A 118 48.36 -5.05 41.91
C LEU A 118 48.29 -4.67 40.41
N GLY A 119 47.11 -4.26 39.95
CA GLY A 119 46.87 -3.90 38.55
C GLY A 119 45.66 -4.62 37.96
N ASP A 120 45.16 -4.11 36.83
CA ASP A 120 44.00 -4.68 36.15
C ASP A 120 44.34 -5.91 35.27
N ALA A 121 45.64 -6.27 35.19
CA ALA A 121 46.12 -7.48 34.53
C ALA A 121 46.00 -8.75 35.40
N TYR A 122 45.72 -8.60 36.70
CA TYR A 122 45.50 -9.72 37.64
C TYR A 122 44.01 -9.91 37.93
N PRO A 123 43.55 -11.09 38.37
CA PRO A 123 42.14 -11.30 38.76
C PRO A 123 41.72 -10.41 39.95
N PHE A 124 40.48 -9.90 39.92
CA PHE A 124 39.93 -9.07 40.99
C PHE A 124 39.76 -9.87 42.30
N SER A 125 39.54 -11.19 42.17
CA SER A 125 39.49 -12.15 43.27
C SER A 125 40.75 -12.16 44.14
N ASP A 126 41.89 -11.70 43.62
CA ASP A 126 43.18 -11.77 44.32
C ASP A 126 43.41 -10.54 45.21
N LYS A 127 42.60 -9.49 45.06
CA LYS A 127 42.73 -8.27 45.87
C LYS A 127 42.36 -8.52 47.33
N ASN A 128 43.21 -8.08 48.25
CA ASN A 128 42.94 -8.13 49.69
C ASN A 128 41.70 -7.30 50.07
N LEU A 129 41.61 -6.07 49.55
CA LEU A 129 40.43 -5.22 49.67
C LEU A 129 39.61 -5.27 48.38
N LYS A 130 38.34 -5.65 48.49
CA LYS A 130 37.37 -5.72 47.37
C LYS A 130 36.81 -4.35 47.01
N HIS A 131 37.71 -3.39 46.83
CA HIS A 131 37.43 -2.04 46.39
C HIS A 131 37.81 -1.89 44.90
N LYS A 132 37.29 -0.87 44.20
CA LYS A 132 37.53 -0.69 42.76
C LYS A 132 38.97 -0.27 42.46
N ASN A 133 39.58 0.56 43.31
CA ASN A 133 40.96 1.07 43.17
C ASN A 133 41.99 0.07 43.74
N PHE A 134 43.28 0.27 43.47
CA PHE A 134 44.31 -0.64 44.01
C PHE A 134 44.76 -0.18 45.39
N ASP A 135 44.61 -1.05 46.39
CA ASP A 135 44.75 -0.68 47.80
C ASP A 135 45.67 -1.64 48.56
N ILE A 136 46.40 -1.09 49.53
CA ILE A 136 47.28 -1.82 50.46
C ILE A 136 46.95 -1.41 51.88
N LEU A 137 46.73 -2.40 52.75
CA LEU A 137 46.53 -2.17 54.18
C LEU A 137 47.87 -1.90 54.87
N LEU A 138 47.91 -0.87 55.70
CA LEU A 138 49.08 -0.43 56.44
C LEU A 138 48.77 -0.33 57.94
N ASP A 139 49.72 -0.72 58.77
CA ASP A 139 49.62 -0.57 60.22
C ASP A 139 50.08 0.82 60.67
N GLY A 140 49.34 1.41 61.61
CA GLY A 140 49.71 2.67 62.25
C GLY A 140 50.98 2.55 63.12
N GLY A 141 51.61 3.68 63.42
CA GLY A 141 52.81 3.73 64.27
C GLY A 141 54.06 3.09 63.64
N THR A 142 54.06 2.88 62.32
CA THR A 142 55.11 2.18 61.58
C THR A 142 55.74 3.11 60.55
N GLU A 143 57.05 3.01 60.36
CA GLU A 143 57.78 3.64 59.27
C GLU A 143 57.86 2.68 58.09
N TYR A 144 57.49 3.14 56.90
CA TYR A 144 57.48 2.34 55.68
C TYR A 144 58.51 2.86 54.69
N THR A 145 59.29 1.94 54.14
CA THR A 145 60.06 2.16 52.91
C THR A 145 59.38 1.40 51.79
N SER A 146 58.98 2.10 50.73
CA SER A 146 58.23 1.49 49.63
C SER A 146 58.76 1.86 48.25
N TYR A 147 58.74 0.87 47.35
CA TYR A 147 59.07 1.01 45.94
C TYR A 147 57.92 0.46 45.09
N PHE A 148 57.45 1.25 44.14
CA PHE A 148 56.37 0.87 43.25
C PHE A 148 56.86 0.88 41.81
N ARG A 149 56.81 -0.26 41.14
CA ARG A 149 57.01 -0.35 39.70
C ARG A 149 55.67 -0.27 39.00
N ILE A 150 55.43 0.84 38.33
CA ILE A 150 54.17 1.14 37.65
C ILE A 150 54.40 1.04 36.15
N LYS A 151 53.64 0.17 35.48
CA LYS A 151 53.67 0.04 34.03
C LYS A 151 52.23 0.01 33.51
N ASN A 152 51.95 0.89 32.55
CA ASN A 152 50.67 0.98 31.89
C ASN A 152 50.85 1.19 30.38
N SER A 153 50.03 0.53 29.59
CA SER A 153 49.95 0.66 28.14
C SER A 153 49.31 1.97 27.69
N GLN A 154 48.55 2.61 28.60
CA GLN A 154 47.99 3.94 28.44
C GLN A 154 48.63 4.94 29.41
N TYR A 155 48.21 6.21 29.36
CA TYR A 155 48.58 7.17 30.38
C TYR A 155 48.09 6.67 31.74
N ALA A 156 49.02 6.48 32.69
CA ALA A 156 48.69 6.21 34.08
C ALA A 156 48.74 7.50 34.89
N ASP A 157 47.66 7.80 35.58
CA ASP A 157 47.62 8.89 36.54
C ASP A 157 48.21 8.41 37.87
N ILE A 158 49.52 8.59 38.03
CA ILE A 158 50.28 8.16 39.21
C ILE A 158 50.01 9.12 40.37
N ARG A 159 48.93 8.84 41.09
CA ARG A 159 48.56 9.49 42.35
C ARG A 159 48.36 8.45 43.44
N ILE A 160 49.12 8.60 44.51
CA ILE A 160 49.10 7.73 45.68
C ILE A 160 48.46 8.51 46.82
N ALA A 161 47.47 7.93 47.48
CA ALA A 161 46.97 8.49 48.73
C ALA A 161 47.15 7.54 49.89
N ILE A 162 47.40 8.13 51.05
CA ILE A 162 47.44 7.42 52.30
C ILE A 162 46.30 7.99 53.15
N LYS A 163 45.36 7.13 53.53
CA LYS A 163 44.10 7.48 54.20
C LYS A 163 43.95 6.68 55.47
N LYS A 164 43.32 7.28 56.49
CA LYS A 164 42.78 6.51 57.61
C LYS A 164 41.67 5.58 57.11
N ILE A 165 41.55 4.38 57.70
CA ILE A 165 40.54 3.41 57.25
C ILE A 165 39.11 3.97 57.30
N ASP A 166 38.75 4.74 58.33
CA ASP A 166 37.41 5.36 58.44
C ASP A 166 37.15 6.37 57.31
N ARG A 167 38.16 7.18 56.97
CA ARG A 167 38.08 8.13 55.86
C ARG A 167 37.93 7.40 54.53
N PHE A 168 38.71 6.34 54.32
CA PHE A 168 38.61 5.49 53.14
C PHE A 168 37.22 4.85 52.99
N ILE A 169 36.65 4.30 54.07
CA ILE A 169 35.30 3.71 54.07
C ILE A 169 34.25 4.76 53.74
N HIS A 170 34.26 5.92 54.40
CA HIS A 170 33.30 7.00 54.14
C HIS A 170 33.38 7.53 52.71
N TYR A 171 34.59 7.72 52.19
CA TYR A 171 34.83 8.12 50.80
C TYR A 171 34.28 7.08 49.83
N SER A 172 34.65 5.80 50.02
CA SER A 172 34.22 4.69 49.16
C SER A 172 32.69 4.55 49.14
N LEU A 173 32.04 4.55 50.30
CA LEU A 173 30.58 4.45 50.40
C LEU A 173 29.87 5.61 49.68
N SER A 174 30.39 6.84 49.83
CA SER A 174 29.84 8.02 49.15
C SER A 174 30.00 7.92 47.63
N GLU A 175 31.15 7.42 47.17
CA GLU A 175 31.46 7.21 45.76
C GLU A 175 30.57 6.12 45.13
N TYR A 176 30.45 4.94 45.76
CA TYR A 176 29.52 3.90 45.31
C TYR A 176 28.07 4.35 45.32
N PHE A 177 27.66 5.21 46.26
CA PHE A 177 26.32 5.80 46.26
C PHE A 177 26.09 6.69 45.03
N ILE A 178 27.06 7.54 44.67
CA ILE A 178 27.00 8.37 43.46
C ILE A 178 26.96 7.51 42.20
N TYR A 179 27.77 6.46 42.12
CA TYR A 179 27.71 5.49 41.03
C TYR A 179 26.36 4.79 40.95
N GLY A 180 25.81 4.36 42.09
CA GLY A 180 24.48 3.76 42.17
C GLY A 180 23.38 4.67 41.62
N LEU A 181 23.42 5.97 41.95
CA LEU A 181 22.51 6.97 41.37
C LEU A 181 22.70 7.09 39.85
N PHE A 182 23.94 7.21 39.38
CA PHE A 182 24.25 7.35 37.96
C PHE A 182 23.79 6.14 37.13
N TYR A 183 24.18 4.92 37.52
CA TYR A 183 23.79 3.69 36.83
C TYR A 183 22.30 3.39 37.00
N GLY A 184 21.70 3.76 38.14
CA GLY A 184 20.25 3.70 38.36
C GLY A 184 19.47 4.57 37.38
N MET A 185 19.93 5.80 37.11
CA MET A 185 19.32 6.68 36.11
C MET A 185 19.43 6.10 34.70
N ILE A 186 20.58 5.54 34.32
CA ILE A 186 20.78 4.84 33.04
C ILE A 186 19.77 3.71 32.89
N LEU A 187 19.58 2.88 33.92
CA LEU A 187 18.63 1.77 33.91
C LEU A 187 17.18 2.26 33.80
N ILE A 188 16.78 3.25 34.60
CA ILE A 188 15.42 3.82 34.58
C ILE A 188 15.10 4.41 33.21
N ILE A 189 16.00 5.21 32.63
CA ILE A 189 15.81 5.81 31.30
C ILE A 189 15.78 4.72 30.22
N SER A 190 16.64 3.70 30.34
CA SER A 190 16.65 2.57 29.40
C SER A 190 15.34 1.78 29.44
N LEU A 191 14.86 1.41 30.63
CA LEU A 191 13.57 0.74 30.84
C LEU A 191 12.41 1.57 30.33
N HIS A 192 12.39 2.88 30.63
CA HIS A 192 11.38 3.80 30.12
C HIS A 192 11.33 3.79 28.60
N ASN A 193 12.49 3.87 27.92
CA ASN A 193 12.55 3.83 26.46
C ASN A 193 12.16 2.47 25.87
N ILE A 194 12.46 1.36 26.55
CA ILE A 194 11.97 0.02 26.16
C ILE A 194 10.44 -0.05 26.25
N LEU A 195 9.84 0.46 27.33
CA LEU A 195 8.37 0.50 27.46
C LEU A 195 7.73 1.34 26.36
N ILE A 196 8.32 2.49 26.02
CA ILE A 196 7.86 3.30 24.88
C ILE A 196 8.06 2.56 23.56
N PHE A 197 9.17 1.83 23.40
CA PHE A 197 9.38 0.98 22.23
C PHE A 197 8.29 -0.08 22.09
N LEU A 198 7.90 -0.77 23.17
CA LEU A 198 6.82 -1.76 23.14
C LEU A 198 5.47 -1.13 22.79
N ALA A 199 5.21 0.10 23.24
CA ALA A 199 3.97 0.81 22.96
C ALA A 199 3.88 1.42 21.55
N ILE A 200 4.98 1.96 21.03
CA ILE A 200 5.02 2.73 19.76
C ILE A 200 5.61 1.91 18.60
N GLN A 201 6.42 0.89 18.91
CA GLN A 201 7.12 0.01 17.96
C GLN A 201 8.06 0.75 16.98
N GLU A 202 8.58 1.91 17.36
CA GLU A 202 9.56 2.65 16.57
C GLU A 202 11.01 2.29 16.98
N LYS A 203 11.79 1.75 16.05
CA LYS A 203 13.16 1.22 16.31
C LYS A 203 14.14 2.22 16.95
N LYS A 204 13.95 3.53 16.76
CA LYS A 204 14.81 4.58 17.34
C LYS A 204 14.89 4.54 18.87
N TYR A 205 13.83 4.09 19.54
CA TYR A 205 13.82 3.94 21.01
C TYR A 205 14.76 2.83 21.45
N LEU A 206 14.77 1.70 20.73
CA LEU A 206 15.70 0.60 20.99
C LEU A 206 17.15 1.03 20.73
N TYR A 207 17.40 1.76 19.63
CA TYR A 207 18.75 2.28 19.34
C TYR A 207 19.24 3.25 20.41
N TYR A 208 18.33 4.09 20.94
CA TYR A 208 18.66 4.99 22.05
C TYR A 208 18.96 4.22 23.34
N THR A 209 18.17 3.20 23.67
CA THR A 209 18.46 2.31 24.80
C THR A 209 19.84 1.66 24.67
N MET A 210 20.18 1.11 23.50
CA MET A 210 21.50 0.49 23.27
C MET A 210 22.65 1.50 23.39
N TYR A 211 22.44 2.74 22.95
CA TYR A 211 23.39 3.83 23.16
C TYR A 211 23.60 4.12 24.64
N ILE A 212 22.54 4.32 25.41
CA ILE A 212 22.62 4.62 26.86
C ILE A 212 23.31 3.49 27.63
N LEU A 213 22.96 2.22 27.33
CA LEU A 213 23.61 1.07 27.94
C LEU A 213 25.09 0.97 27.58
N SER A 214 25.46 1.36 26.36
CA SER A 214 26.87 1.43 25.95
C SER A 214 27.64 2.52 26.70
N VAL A 215 27.00 3.67 26.96
CA VAL A 215 27.57 4.73 27.82
C VAL A 215 27.77 4.21 29.24
N GLY A 216 26.77 3.51 29.79
CA GLY A 216 26.87 2.86 31.09
C GLY A 216 28.02 1.86 31.17
N LEU A 217 28.12 0.94 30.20
CA LEU A 217 29.19 -0.05 30.16
C LEU A 217 30.57 0.61 30.07
N TYR A 218 30.72 1.63 29.22
CA TYR A 218 31.97 2.38 29.10
C TYR A 218 32.36 3.10 30.39
N ALA A 219 31.39 3.72 31.07
CA ALA A 219 31.61 4.33 32.38
C ALA A 219 32.02 3.27 33.41
N MET A 220 31.37 2.10 33.44
CA MET A 220 31.75 1.01 34.34
C MET A 220 33.17 0.51 34.08
N CYS A 221 33.61 0.45 32.81
CA CYS A 221 34.99 0.12 32.45
C CYS A 221 35.98 1.17 32.96
N ILE A 222 35.72 2.47 32.72
CA ILE A 222 36.60 3.54 33.21
C ILE A 222 36.66 3.54 34.71
N ASP A 223 35.51 3.44 35.39
CA ASP A 223 35.37 3.59 36.83
C ASP A 223 35.90 2.36 37.61
N GLY A 224 36.26 1.27 36.92
CA GLY A 224 36.74 0.00 37.53
C GLY A 224 35.62 -0.90 38.06
N ILE A 225 34.37 -0.44 37.95
CA ILE A 225 33.17 -1.15 38.43
C ILE A 225 32.91 -2.41 37.59
N ALA A 226 33.16 -2.35 36.28
CA ALA A 226 32.96 -3.50 35.41
C ALA A 226 33.93 -4.64 35.74
N TYR A 227 35.19 -4.29 36.00
CA TYR A 227 36.21 -5.24 36.45
C TYR A 227 35.81 -5.87 37.79
N GLN A 228 35.24 -5.10 38.72
CA GLN A 228 34.77 -5.62 40.01
C GLN A 228 33.56 -6.55 39.92
N TYR A 229 32.54 -6.22 39.11
CA TYR A 229 31.23 -6.89 39.17
C TYR A 229 30.85 -7.72 37.94
N LEU A 230 31.33 -7.36 36.74
CA LEU A 230 30.90 -8.02 35.50
C LEU A 230 31.83 -9.17 35.07
N TRP A 231 33.14 -9.02 35.27
CA TRP A 231 34.14 -10.02 34.88
C TRP A 231 35.36 -10.09 35.82
N PRO A 232 35.17 -10.28 37.13
CA PRO A 232 36.26 -10.25 38.12
C PRO A 232 37.41 -11.23 37.83
N ASP A 233 37.12 -12.37 37.24
CA ASP A 233 38.10 -13.44 37.01
C ASP A 233 38.71 -13.42 35.59
N GLN A 234 38.40 -12.42 34.77
CA GLN A 234 38.87 -12.32 33.38
C GLN A 234 39.60 -10.98 33.10
N PRO A 235 40.79 -10.77 33.68
CA PRO A 235 41.52 -9.51 33.55
C PRO A 235 41.93 -9.16 32.11
N GLU A 236 42.20 -10.16 31.26
CA GLU A 236 42.52 -9.93 29.83
C GLU A 236 41.41 -9.16 29.09
N TRP A 237 40.17 -9.24 29.58
CA TRP A 237 39.06 -8.52 28.99
C TRP A 237 39.09 -7.02 29.31
N ASN A 238 39.71 -6.57 30.42
CA ASN A 238 39.78 -5.16 30.81
C ASN A 238 40.35 -4.27 29.68
N GLN A 239 41.44 -4.72 29.05
CA GLN A 239 42.10 -3.99 27.97
C GLN A 239 41.25 -3.86 26.70
N LYS A 240 40.33 -4.79 26.45
CA LYS A 240 39.47 -4.82 25.25
C LYS A 240 38.09 -4.21 25.52
N ALA A 241 37.51 -4.48 26.68
CA ALA A 241 36.16 -4.10 27.09
C ALA A 241 35.93 -2.60 26.94
N TYR A 242 36.91 -1.81 27.35
CA TYR A 242 36.89 -0.36 27.20
C TYR A 242 36.72 0.09 25.74
N GLY A 243 37.53 -0.46 24.82
CA GLY A 243 37.48 -0.16 23.39
C GLY A 243 36.18 -0.63 22.73
N VAL A 244 35.69 -1.81 23.12
CA VAL A 244 34.41 -2.37 22.66
C VAL A 244 33.23 -1.51 23.11
N ALA A 245 33.22 -1.07 24.38
CA ALA A 245 32.19 -0.20 24.90
C ALA A 245 32.19 1.17 24.20
N LEU A 246 33.38 1.76 23.98
CA LEU A 246 33.53 3.01 23.25
C LEU A 246 33.03 2.91 21.80
N PHE A 247 33.41 1.85 21.08
CA PHE A 247 32.89 1.61 19.73
C PHE A 247 31.36 1.46 19.75
N SER A 248 30.80 0.74 20.72
CA SER A 248 29.36 0.53 20.86
C SER A 248 28.61 1.86 21.08
N ILE A 249 29.15 2.78 21.88
CA ILE A 249 28.60 4.14 22.04
C ILE A 249 28.49 4.83 20.67
N ILE A 250 29.56 4.81 19.90
CA ILE A 250 29.63 5.53 18.62
C ILE A 250 28.71 4.87 17.58
N PHE A 251 28.73 3.55 17.49
CA PHE A 251 27.87 2.80 16.60
C PHE A 251 26.38 3.08 16.87
N TRP A 252 25.94 2.94 18.13
CA TRP A 252 24.54 3.16 18.48
C TRP A 252 24.14 4.64 18.43
N SER A 253 25.02 5.57 18.81
CA SER A 253 24.74 7.01 18.72
C SER A 253 24.56 7.48 17.27
N VAL A 254 25.37 6.98 16.33
CA VAL A 254 25.20 7.26 14.89
C VAL A 254 23.85 6.74 14.41
N ILE A 255 23.54 5.46 14.63
CA ILE A 255 22.28 4.84 14.17
C ILE A 255 21.06 5.54 14.79
N PHE A 256 21.12 5.83 16.09
CA PHE A 256 20.09 6.59 16.79
C PHE A 256 19.91 7.97 16.16
N SER A 257 20.99 8.70 15.93
CA SER A 257 20.95 10.07 15.42
C SER A 257 20.45 10.15 13.98
N GLU A 258 20.88 9.22 13.11
CA GLU A 258 20.39 9.15 11.73
C GLU A 258 18.89 8.89 11.66
N THR A 259 18.38 7.99 12.51
CA THR A 259 16.98 7.61 12.55
C THR A 259 16.11 8.66 13.24
N PHE A 260 16.61 9.28 14.32
CA PHE A 260 15.95 10.38 15.02
C PHE A 260 15.88 11.63 14.14
N LEU A 261 17.00 12.09 13.57
CA LEU A 261 17.02 13.28 12.72
C LEU A 261 16.47 13.02 11.31
N ASN A 262 16.32 11.76 10.90
CA ASN A 262 15.93 11.36 9.55
C ASN A 262 16.87 12.01 8.49
N THR A 263 18.17 11.86 8.72
CA THR A 263 19.25 12.52 7.94
C THR A 263 19.18 12.14 6.47
N LYS A 264 18.78 10.91 6.13
CA LYS A 264 18.57 10.46 4.75
C LYS A 264 17.65 11.37 3.94
N LYS A 265 16.54 11.84 4.55
CA LYS A 265 15.58 12.75 3.87
C LYS A 265 15.95 14.22 4.07
N ARG A 266 16.42 14.59 5.26
CA ARG A 266 16.62 16.01 5.62
C ARG A 266 18.00 16.57 5.29
N SER A 267 19.03 15.72 5.21
CA SER A 267 20.40 16.11 4.89
C SER A 267 21.19 14.96 4.23
N PRO A 268 20.92 14.63 2.95
CA PRO A 268 21.46 13.44 2.30
C PRO A 268 22.99 13.47 2.13
N LYS A 269 23.61 14.63 1.95
CA LYS A 269 25.09 14.76 1.88
C LYS A 269 25.74 14.36 3.21
N LEU A 270 25.25 14.91 4.33
CA LEU A 270 25.77 14.57 5.66
C LEU A 270 25.52 13.10 6.00
N HIS A 271 24.35 12.56 5.62
CA HIS A 271 24.07 11.13 5.81
C HIS A 271 25.13 10.24 5.13
N LYS A 272 25.51 10.53 3.88
CA LYS A 272 26.56 9.76 3.19
C LYS A 272 27.92 9.84 3.90
N ILE A 273 28.30 11.03 4.40
CA ILE A 273 29.57 11.23 5.11
C ILE A 273 29.56 10.49 6.45
N ILE A 274 28.50 10.65 7.25
CA ILE A 274 28.32 9.96 8.53
C ILE A 274 28.38 8.45 8.32
N HIS A 275 27.67 7.94 7.31
CA HIS A 275 27.65 6.52 7.01
C HIS A 275 29.02 5.99 6.54
N ALA A 276 29.76 6.75 5.72
CA ALA A 276 31.12 6.38 5.32
C ALA A 276 32.08 6.32 6.51
N VAL A 277 32.00 7.30 7.43
CA VAL A 277 32.78 7.31 8.67
C VAL A 277 32.40 6.13 9.55
N LEU A 278 31.11 5.79 9.67
CA LEU A 278 30.67 4.62 10.42
C LEU A 278 31.25 3.31 9.84
N ILE A 279 31.23 3.14 8.51
CA ILE A 279 31.83 1.97 7.86
C ILE A 279 33.34 1.89 8.15
N LEU A 280 34.06 3.02 8.00
CA LEU A 280 35.49 3.07 8.33
C LEU A 280 35.75 2.71 9.79
N ARG A 281 34.86 3.12 10.71
CA ARG A 281 34.95 2.75 12.12
C ARG A 281 34.66 1.30 12.40
N ILE A 282 33.70 0.69 11.72
CA ILE A 282 33.46 -0.76 11.80
C ILE A 282 34.71 -1.51 11.33
N ILE A 283 35.33 -1.10 10.22
CA ILE A 283 36.57 -1.72 9.72
C ILE A 283 37.70 -1.56 10.76
N LEU A 284 37.91 -0.34 11.29
CA LEU A 284 38.95 -0.11 12.29
C LEU A 284 38.72 -0.92 13.57
N PHE A 285 37.46 -1.06 14.00
CA PHE A 285 37.08 -1.89 15.15
C PHE A 285 37.40 -3.37 14.90
N LEU A 286 37.08 -3.91 13.72
CA LEU A 286 37.41 -5.29 13.36
C LEU A 286 38.93 -5.52 13.31
N ILE A 287 39.70 -4.55 12.80
CA ILE A 287 41.16 -4.63 12.83
C ILE A 287 41.66 -4.60 14.28
N ALA A 288 41.10 -3.72 15.11
CA ALA A 288 41.51 -3.56 16.50
C ALA A 288 41.26 -4.83 17.33
N ILE A 289 40.10 -5.48 17.17
CA ILE A 289 39.75 -6.65 18.00
C ILE A 289 40.45 -7.95 17.57
N PHE A 290 40.75 -8.13 16.27
CA PHE A 290 41.31 -9.38 15.75
C PHE A 290 42.82 -9.34 15.45
N PHE A 291 43.39 -8.16 15.17
CA PHE A 291 44.78 -8.03 14.71
C PHE A 291 45.64 -7.18 15.63
N ASP A 292 45.15 -6.01 16.05
CA ASP A 292 45.94 -5.08 16.87
C ASP A 292 45.09 -4.30 17.90
N ASN A 293 45.00 -4.82 19.13
CA ASN A 293 44.28 -4.18 20.25
C ASN A 293 44.81 -2.77 20.56
N SER A 294 46.04 -2.48 20.12
CA SER A 294 46.71 -1.22 20.35
C SER A 294 46.01 -0.04 19.65
N LEU A 295 45.18 -0.31 18.65
CA LEU A 295 44.32 0.65 17.97
C LEU A 295 43.19 1.20 18.86
N PHE A 296 42.75 0.49 19.89
CA PHE A 296 41.76 1.01 20.86
C PHE A 296 42.26 2.24 21.62
N ARG A 297 43.57 2.47 21.64
CA ARG A 297 44.18 3.68 22.25
C ARG A 297 43.91 4.95 21.46
N LEU A 298 43.48 4.86 20.19
CA LEU A 298 43.08 6.01 19.38
C LEU A 298 41.67 6.49 19.79
N ARG A 299 41.46 6.87 21.05
CA ARG A 299 40.16 7.36 21.52
C ARG A 299 39.77 8.69 20.90
N ASN A 300 40.75 9.56 20.67
CA ASN A 300 40.49 10.94 20.27
C ASN A 300 39.86 11.06 18.87
N ILE A 301 40.01 10.05 18.00
CA ILE A 301 39.36 10.04 16.68
C ILE A 301 37.82 9.97 16.82
N GLU A 302 37.27 9.55 17.97
CA GLU A 302 35.81 9.54 18.20
C GLU A 302 35.16 10.93 18.17
N ILE A 303 35.97 12.00 18.28
CA ILE A 303 35.48 13.36 18.09
C ILE A 303 34.91 13.59 16.68
N ILE A 304 35.39 12.87 15.67
CA ILE A 304 34.96 13.02 14.28
C ILE A 304 33.49 12.61 14.08
N PRO A 305 33.08 11.35 14.34
CA PRO A 305 31.68 10.95 14.19
C PRO A 305 30.75 11.74 15.12
N LEU A 306 31.19 12.04 16.34
CA LEU A 306 30.39 12.83 17.29
C LEU A 306 30.12 14.25 16.77
N SER A 307 31.14 14.91 16.22
CA SER A 307 31.01 16.24 15.63
C SER A 307 30.12 16.24 14.40
N LEU A 308 30.24 15.23 13.53
CA LEU A 308 29.39 15.10 12.34
C LEU A 308 27.90 14.95 12.70
N ILE A 309 27.59 14.14 13.72
CA ILE A 309 26.23 14.00 14.25
C ILE A 309 25.72 15.33 14.80
N PHE A 310 26.53 16.03 15.57
CA PHE A 310 26.14 17.30 16.16
C PHE A 310 25.87 18.37 15.09
N ILE A 311 26.76 18.48 14.10
CA ILE A 311 26.57 19.34 12.92
C ILE A 311 25.29 18.95 12.18
N ALA A 312 25.01 17.65 11.99
CA ALA A 312 23.77 17.21 11.37
C ALA A 312 22.54 17.62 12.19
N GLY A 313 22.60 17.56 13.52
CA GLY A 313 21.57 18.07 14.42
C GLY A 313 21.30 19.56 14.21
N ILE A 314 22.36 20.38 14.20
CA ILE A 314 22.28 21.83 13.97
C ILE A 314 21.67 22.14 12.60
N VAL A 315 22.18 21.52 11.53
CA VAL A 315 21.69 21.73 10.16
C VAL A 315 20.22 21.34 10.03
N VAL A 316 19.80 20.22 10.61
CA VAL A 316 18.41 19.75 10.57
C VAL A 316 17.49 20.65 11.40
N TRP A 317 17.99 21.20 12.51
CA TRP A 317 17.24 22.17 13.32
C TRP A 317 17.04 23.49 12.56
N ILE A 318 18.08 24.06 11.95
CA ILE A 318 18.01 25.28 11.13
C ILE A 318 17.06 25.10 9.94
N ARG A 319 16.98 23.89 9.37
CA ARG A 319 16.00 23.51 8.32
C ARG A 319 14.57 23.34 8.81
N GLY A 320 14.25 23.74 10.05
CA GLY A 320 12.90 23.82 10.58
C GLY A 320 12.37 22.55 11.24
N TYR A 321 13.18 21.51 11.44
CA TYR A 321 12.74 20.33 12.20
C TYR A 321 12.75 20.63 13.70
N LYS A 322 11.63 21.14 14.22
CA LYS A 322 11.48 21.55 15.63
C LYS A 322 11.97 20.54 16.68
N PRO A 323 11.73 19.21 16.55
CA PRO A 323 12.22 18.23 17.53
C PRO A 323 13.74 18.18 17.67
N ALA A 324 14.52 18.65 16.68
CA ALA A 324 15.98 18.66 16.75
C ALA A 324 16.54 19.65 17.77
N ARG A 325 15.78 20.64 18.25
CA ARG A 325 16.28 21.64 19.23
C ARG A 325 16.78 21.00 20.52
N PHE A 326 16.05 20.01 21.05
CA PHE A 326 16.42 19.32 22.28
C PHE A 326 17.57 18.36 22.05
N PHE A 327 17.67 17.79 20.83
CA PHE A 327 18.82 17.00 20.42
C PHE A 327 20.11 17.84 20.41
N VAL A 328 20.07 19.03 19.80
CA VAL A 328 21.22 19.95 19.77
C VAL A 328 21.58 20.41 21.19
N LEU A 329 20.60 20.72 22.03
CA LEU A 329 20.84 21.09 23.42
C LEU A 329 21.52 19.94 24.20
N ALA A 330 21.03 18.72 24.04
CA ALA A 330 21.58 17.52 24.67
C ALA A 330 23.05 17.28 24.28
N TYR A 331 23.34 17.27 22.98
CA TYR A 331 24.71 17.12 22.49
C TYR A 331 25.59 18.32 22.88
N GLY A 332 25.01 19.52 23.05
CA GLY A 332 25.71 20.69 23.58
C GLY A 332 26.27 20.44 24.99
N PHE A 333 25.47 19.85 25.90
CA PHE A 333 25.95 19.45 27.22
C PHE A 333 27.03 18.38 27.15
N LEU A 334 26.90 17.41 26.24
CA LEU A 334 27.91 16.38 26.04
C LEU A 334 29.25 16.97 25.59
N PHE A 335 29.24 17.89 24.62
CA PHE A 335 30.43 18.60 24.18
C PHE A 335 31.03 19.47 25.29
N LEU A 336 30.19 20.11 26.10
CA LEU A 336 30.65 20.86 27.28
C LEU A 336 31.40 19.94 28.27
N GLY A 337 30.87 18.75 28.54
CA GLY A 337 31.52 17.76 29.40
C GLY A 337 32.88 17.33 28.86
N PHE A 338 32.96 17.05 27.54
CA PHE A 338 34.25 16.74 26.90
C PHE A 338 35.24 17.90 26.95
N LEU A 339 34.78 19.14 26.76
CA LEU A 339 35.62 20.33 26.87
C LEU A 339 36.18 20.47 28.29
N LEU A 340 35.33 20.35 29.32
CA LEU A 340 35.78 20.40 30.72
C LEU A 340 36.80 19.31 31.03
N LYS A 341 36.55 18.07 30.58
CA LYS A 341 37.49 16.96 30.78
C LYS A 341 38.83 17.23 30.07
N ALA A 342 38.80 17.76 28.86
CA ALA A 342 40.02 18.11 28.11
C ALA A 342 40.83 19.20 28.84
N LEU A 343 40.17 20.22 29.38
CA LEU A 343 40.84 21.29 30.16
C LEU A 343 41.47 20.76 31.45
N VAL A 344 40.82 19.79 32.12
CA VAL A 344 41.39 19.09 33.29
C VAL A 344 42.59 18.25 32.90
N MET A 345 42.53 17.51 31.78
CA MET A 345 43.66 16.70 31.30
C MET A 345 44.87 17.54 30.88
N GLN A 346 44.67 18.81 30.52
CA GLN A 346 45.73 19.78 30.21
C GLN A 346 46.19 20.58 31.43
N SER A 347 45.71 20.24 32.63
CA SER A 347 46.00 20.93 33.89
C SER A 347 45.66 22.42 33.90
N ILE A 348 44.75 22.88 33.02
CA ILE A 348 44.25 24.27 32.98
C ILE A 348 43.27 24.51 34.13
N ILE A 349 42.42 23.51 34.39
CA ILE A 349 41.47 23.52 35.50
C ILE A 349 41.95 22.51 36.55
N PRO A 350 41.91 22.85 37.85
CA PRO A 350 42.32 21.93 38.90
C PRO A 350 41.44 20.68 38.96
N PHE A 351 42.08 19.56 39.30
CA PHE A 351 41.38 18.32 39.59
C PHE A 351 40.64 18.46 40.93
N ASN A 352 39.32 18.30 40.91
CA ASN A 352 38.48 18.23 42.10
C ASN A 352 37.30 17.28 41.87
N ILE A 353 36.51 17.01 42.90
CA ILE A 353 35.37 16.08 42.82
C ILE A 353 34.38 16.50 41.72
N LEU A 354 34.07 17.80 41.62
CA LEU A 354 33.13 18.32 40.62
C LEU A 354 33.66 18.17 39.19
N THR A 355 34.93 18.46 38.95
CA THR A 355 35.55 18.35 37.62
C THR A 355 35.75 16.89 37.22
N TYR A 356 36.00 15.99 38.19
CA TYR A 356 36.06 14.55 37.96
C TYR A 356 34.72 13.99 37.48
N TYR A 357 33.62 14.28 38.19
CA TYR A 357 32.27 13.80 37.88
C TYR A 357 31.50 14.66 36.85
N SER A 358 32.12 15.73 36.34
CA SER A 358 31.50 16.66 35.39
C SER A 358 30.97 15.96 34.14
N LEU A 359 31.71 14.98 33.61
CA LEU A 359 31.31 14.23 32.43
C LEU A 359 30.08 13.36 32.69
N HIS A 360 29.99 12.68 33.84
CA HIS A 360 28.81 11.90 34.25
C HIS A 360 27.57 12.80 34.36
N LEU A 361 27.71 13.99 34.94
CA LEU A 361 26.63 14.98 35.03
C LEU A 361 26.17 15.46 33.65
N CYS A 362 27.10 15.74 32.74
CA CYS A 362 26.78 16.11 31.36
C CYS A 362 26.08 14.99 30.60
N PHE A 363 26.47 13.72 30.81
CA PHE A 363 25.76 12.57 30.25
C PHE A 363 24.33 12.45 30.79
N ILE A 364 24.11 12.64 32.10
CA ILE A 364 22.76 12.65 32.66
C ILE A 364 21.89 13.73 32.00
N LEU A 365 22.41 14.96 31.89
CA LEU A 365 21.67 16.04 31.26
C LEU A 365 21.37 15.74 29.79
N GLU A 366 22.36 15.22 29.05
CA GLU A 366 22.20 14.79 27.67
C GLU A 366 21.09 13.74 27.54
N MET A 367 21.10 12.70 28.38
CA MET A 367 20.11 11.63 28.35
C MET A 367 18.69 12.14 28.70
N LEU A 368 18.58 13.07 29.64
CA LEU A 368 17.31 13.71 29.98
C LEU A 368 16.77 14.53 28.80
N PHE A 369 17.61 15.38 28.19
CA PHE A 369 17.20 16.19 27.04
C PHE A 369 16.89 15.37 25.79
N LEU A 370 17.60 14.27 25.53
CA LEU A 370 17.25 13.34 24.46
C LEU A 370 15.94 12.59 24.72
N THR A 371 15.68 12.20 25.98
CA THR A 371 14.40 11.60 26.36
C THR A 371 13.25 12.60 26.17
N PHE A 372 13.46 13.87 26.51
CA PHE A 372 12.52 14.95 26.19
C PHE A 372 12.35 15.14 24.67
N ALA A 373 13.43 15.10 23.89
CA ALA A 373 13.38 15.21 22.43
C ALA A 373 12.53 14.10 21.78
N LEU A 374 12.70 12.87 22.27
CA LEU A 374 11.89 11.72 21.88
C LEU A 374 10.42 11.89 22.27
N SER A 375 10.16 12.34 23.50
CA SER A 375 8.79 12.56 24.01
C SER A 375 8.06 13.67 23.24
N ASP A 376 8.73 14.80 22.95
CA ASP A 376 8.17 15.90 22.15
C ASP A 376 7.80 15.42 20.75
N ARG A 377 8.63 14.56 20.15
CA ARG A 377 8.32 13.93 18.86
C ARG A 377 7.05 13.06 18.93
N VAL A 378 6.87 12.25 19.97
CA VAL A 378 5.62 11.46 20.15
C VAL A 378 4.43 12.39 20.25
N ARG A 379 4.52 13.46 21.04
CA ARG A 379 3.46 14.44 21.20
C ARG A 379 3.08 15.08 19.86
N ILE A 380 4.07 15.45 19.04
CA ILE A 380 3.84 16.02 17.71
C ILE A 380 3.21 14.99 16.77
N LEU A 381 3.70 13.74 16.77
CA LEU A 381 3.14 12.67 15.94
C LEU A 381 1.69 12.38 16.32
N LYS A 382 1.38 12.30 17.62
CA LYS A 382 0.03 12.13 18.15
C LYS A 382 -0.87 13.29 17.72
N SER A 383 -0.43 14.53 17.90
CA SER A 383 -1.17 15.73 17.47
C SER A 383 -1.43 15.76 15.95
N ASN A 384 -0.46 15.33 15.13
CA ASN A 384 -0.65 15.21 13.68
C ASN A 384 -1.68 14.14 13.32
N ARG A 385 -1.63 12.98 13.98
CA ARG A 385 -2.61 11.90 13.80
C ARG A 385 -4.00 12.35 14.20
N ASP A 386 -4.15 13.00 15.35
CA ASP A 386 -5.44 13.47 15.85
C ASP A 386 -6.04 14.55 14.92
N ARG A 387 -5.21 15.43 14.35
CA ARG A 387 -5.65 16.38 13.32
C ARG A 387 -6.07 15.69 12.02
N ALA A 388 -5.37 14.65 11.59
CA ALA A 388 -5.74 13.88 10.41
C ALA A 388 -7.07 13.13 10.63
N LEU A 389 -7.25 12.51 11.80
CA LEU A 389 -8.51 11.86 12.17
C LEU A 389 -9.68 12.84 12.20
N LYS A 390 -9.51 14.04 12.79
CA LYS A 390 -10.54 15.09 12.77
C LYS A 390 -10.94 15.50 11.35
N ARG A 391 -9.97 15.62 10.42
CA ARG A 391 -10.26 15.93 9.02
C ARG A 391 -11.10 14.84 8.36
N ILE A 392 -10.74 13.57 8.57
CA ILE A 392 -11.48 12.42 8.05
C ILE A 392 -12.92 12.44 8.60
N VAL A 393 -13.10 12.62 9.91
CA VAL A 393 -14.44 12.71 10.53
C VAL A 393 -15.26 13.85 9.92
N SER A 394 -14.69 15.07 9.82
CA SER A 394 -15.39 16.22 9.22
C SER A 394 -15.77 15.98 7.75
N GLN A 395 -14.95 15.24 7.00
CA GLN A 395 -15.24 14.88 5.61
C GLN A 395 -16.38 13.87 5.53
N HIS A 396 -16.45 12.89 6.43
CA HIS A 396 -17.57 11.96 6.52
C HIS A 396 -18.88 12.64 6.91
N GLU A 397 -18.85 13.61 7.83
CA GLU A 397 -20.04 14.40 8.19
C GLU A 397 -20.56 15.21 6.99
N GLN A 398 -19.67 15.88 6.26
CA GLN A 398 -20.06 16.60 5.03
C GLN A 398 -20.65 15.66 3.99
N ASN A 399 -20.03 14.51 3.76
CA ASN A 399 -20.55 13.50 2.84
C ASN A 399 -21.94 12.99 3.25
N ALA A 400 -22.18 12.78 4.56
CA ALA A 400 -23.49 12.36 5.05
C ALA A 400 -24.57 13.43 4.80
N ILE A 401 -24.25 14.71 5.00
CA ILE A 401 -25.15 15.83 4.69
C ILE A 401 -25.45 15.88 3.17
N ILE A 402 -24.43 15.69 2.32
CA ILE A 402 -24.60 15.66 0.87
C ILE A 402 -25.49 14.50 0.45
N ILE A 403 -25.23 13.28 0.94
CA ILE A 403 -26.06 12.10 0.66
C ILE A 403 -27.50 12.35 1.09
N LYS A 404 -27.73 12.90 2.29
CA LYS A 404 -29.08 13.23 2.77
C LYS A 404 -29.78 14.25 1.87
N ARG A 405 -29.05 15.26 1.39
CA ARG A 405 -29.58 16.25 0.44
C ARG A 405 -29.94 15.61 -0.91
N ILE A 406 -29.05 14.78 -1.46
CA ILE A 406 -29.27 14.06 -2.71
C ILE A 406 -30.47 13.13 -2.59
N ASN A 407 -30.57 12.36 -1.50
CA ASN A 407 -31.70 11.47 -1.27
C ASN A 407 -33.02 12.24 -1.18
N LYS A 408 -33.05 13.37 -0.44
CA LYS A 408 -34.25 14.21 -0.36
C LYS A 408 -34.63 14.82 -1.72
N GLU A 409 -33.66 15.22 -2.52
CA GLU A 409 -33.92 15.73 -3.88
C GLU A 409 -34.39 14.62 -4.82
N LEU A 410 -33.85 13.41 -4.67
CA LEU A 410 -34.26 12.23 -5.41
C LEU A 410 -35.69 11.83 -5.06
N GLU A 411 -36.05 11.77 -3.77
CA GLU A 411 -37.42 11.54 -3.29
C GLU A 411 -38.39 12.53 -3.92
N ARG A 412 -38.09 13.84 -3.90
CA ARG A 412 -38.91 14.86 -4.56
C ARG A 412 -39.07 14.59 -6.06
N LYS A 413 -37.98 14.26 -6.77
CA LYS A 413 -38.03 13.96 -8.21
C LYS A 413 -38.82 12.68 -8.51
N VAL A 414 -38.74 11.67 -7.65
CA VAL A 414 -39.52 10.43 -7.77
C VAL A 414 -41.00 10.73 -7.56
N GLU A 415 -41.35 11.53 -6.55
CA GLU A 415 -42.74 11.92 -6.28
C GLU A 415 -43.34 12.73 -7.45
N GLU A 416 -42.63 13.75 -7.93
CA GLU A 416 -43.03 14.52 -9.13
C GLU A 416 -43.23 13.63 -10.36
N ARG A 417 -42.32 12.67 -10.60
CA ARG A 417 -42.44 11.71 -11.71
C ARG A 417 -43.60 10.74 -11.51
N THR A 418 -43.86 10.30 -10.29
CA THR A 418 -44.93 9.37 -9.97
C THR A 418 -46.28 10.04 -10.16
N GLU A 419 -46.40 11.33 -9.80
CA GLU A 419 -47.61 12.11 -10.01
C GLU A 419 -47.85 12.41 -11.50
N ASP A 420 -46.83 12.82 -12.26
CA ASP A 420 -46.92 12.98 -13.73
C ASP A 420 -47.32 11.65 -14.41
N LEU A 421 -46.76 10.52 -13.97
CA LEU A 421 -47.13 9.19 -14.46
C LEU A 421 -48.58 8.84 -14.12
N LYS A 422 -49.05 9.16 -12.91
CA LYS A 422 -50.44 8.90 -12.50
C LYS A 422 -51.43 9.70 -13.33
N VAL A 423 -51.15 10.98 -13.57
CA VAL A 423 -51.95 11.85 -14.45
C VAL A 423 -51.97 11.30 -15.87
N LYS A 424 -50.82 10.90 -16.42
CA LYS A 424 -50.75 10.29 -17.76
C LYS A 424 -51.47 8.95 -17.84
N ASN A 425 -51.38 8.11 -16.82
CA ASN A 425 -52.10 6.84 -16.77
C ASN A 425 -53.62 7.06 -16.71
N GLN A 426 -54.11 7.99 -15.89
CA GLN A 426 -55.53 8.35 -15.87
C GLN A 426 -55.99 8.87 -17.23
N LEU A 427 -55.21 9.76 -17.85
CA LEU A 427 -55.51 10.24 -19.20
C LEU A 427 -55.54 9.11 -20.23
N LEU A 428 -54.61 8.14 -20.14
CA LEU A 428 -54.59 6.96 -20.99
C LEU A 428 -55.81 6.06 -20.76
N GLU A 429 -56.21 5.83 -19.51
CA GLU A 429 -57.42 5.07 -19.16
C GLU A 429 -58.68 5.76 -19.72
N ASP A 430 -58.82 7.07 -19.52
CA ASP A 430 -59.93 7.86 -20.07
C ASP A 430 -59.96 7.83 -21.60
N THR A 431 -58.79 7.91 -22.24
CA THR A 431 -58.66 7.83 -23.69
C THR A 431 -59.03 6.43 -24.19
N ASN A 432 -58.58 5.37 -23.51
CA ASN A 432 -58.94 3.99 -23.83
C ASN A 432 -60.45 3.74 -23.66
N LEU A 433 -61.06 4.27 -22.61
CA LEU A 433 -62.51 4.21 -22.40
C LEU A 433 -63.27 4.90 -23.54
N LYS A 434 -62.85 6.10 -23.95
CA LYS A 434 -63.44 6.81 -25.09
C LYS A 434 -63.27 6.03 -26.39
N ILE A 435 -62.10 5.47 -26.65
CA ILE A 435 -61.85 4.63 -27.83
C ILE A 435 -62.75 3.39 -27.81
N SER A 436 -62.91 2.75 -26.65
CA SER A 436 -63.79 1.59 -26.50
C SER A 436 -65.26 1.97 -26.74
N GLN A 437 -65.73 3.10 -26.21
CA GLN A 437 -67.08 3.62 -26.46
C GLN A 437 -67.29 3.94 -27.93
N GLN A 438 -66.36 4.66 -28.57
CA GLN A 438 -66.41 4.95 -30.00
C GLN A 438 -66.40 3.67 -30.84
N SER A 439 -65.60 2.68 -30.47
CA SER A 439 -65.58 1.38 -31.14
C SER A 439 -66.91 0.65 -31.02
N GLN A 440 -67.60 0.78 -29.87
CA GLN A 440 -68.91 0.17 -29.64
C GLN A 440 -70.02 0.91 -30.40
N GLU A 441 -70.01 2.25 -30.42
CA GLU A 441 -70.90 3.07 -31.26
C GLU A 441 -70.72 2.75 -32.74
N ILE A 442 -69.48 2.64 -33.21
CA ILE A 442 -69.18 2.23 -34.60
C ILE A 442 -69.72 0.83 -34.88
N ALA A 443 -69.60 -0.12 -33.93
CA ALA A 443 -70.15 -1.45 -34.09
C ALA A 443 -71.68 -1.45 -34.17
N GLU A 444 -72.37 -0.63 -33.37
CA GLU A 444 -73.82 -0.45 -33.40
C GLU A 444 -74.29 0.24 -34.71
N ILE A 445 -73.59 1.28 -35.14
CA ILE A 445 -73.84 1.97 -36.42
C ILE A 445 -73.65 0.99 -37.59
N ASN A 446 -72.59 0.19 -37.57
CA ASN A 446 -72.37 -0.84 -38.60
C ASN A 446 -73.49 -1.89 -38.59
N SER A 447 -73.96 -2.32 -37.43
CA SER A 447 -75.09 -3.25 -37.33
C SER A 447 -76.41 -2.65 -37.86
N MET A 448 -76.63 -1.34 -37.68
CA MET A 448 -77.79 -0.64 -38.27
C MET A 448 -77.65 -0.50 -39.79
N LEU A 449 -76.46 -0.17 -40.27
CA LEU A 449 -76.16 -0.09 -41.71
C LEU A 449 -76.39 -1.44 -42.40
N ASP A 450 -76.01 -2.55 -41.78
CA ASP A 450 -76.28 -3.90 -42.30
C ASP A 450 -77.79 -4.19 -42.42
N LEU A 451 -78.58 -3.70 -41.46
CA LEU A 451 -80.03 -3.87 -41.42
C LEU A 451 -80.75 -3.03 -42.50
N ASP A 452 -80.27 -1.81 -42.76
CA ASP A 452 -80.75 -0.96 -43.84
C ASP A 452 -80.32 -1.44 -45.23
N ASN A 453 -79.09 -1.96 -45.36
CA ASN A 453 -78.62 -2.62 -46.58
C ASN A 453 -79.47 -3.86 -46.93
N TRP A 454 -79.90 -4.63 -45.91
CA TRP A 454 -80.82 -5.75 -46.10
C TRP A 454 -82.21 -5.30 -46.56
N ARG A 455 -82.77 -4.21 -46.01
CA ARG A 455 -84.07 -3.62 -46.42
C ARG A 455 -84.04 -3.09 -47.85
N LEU A 456 -82.98 -2.39 -48.24
CA LEU A 456 -82.80 -1.85 -49.59
C LEU A 456 -82.71 -2.95 -50.65
N LYS A 457 -81.92 -4.01 -50.39
CA LYS A 457 -81.82 -5.17 -51.30
C LYS A 457 -83.15 -5.88 -51.50
N ASN A 458 -83.97 -6.03 -50.46
CA ASN A 458 -85.27 -6.70 -50.58
C ASN A 458 -86.32 -5.87 -51.34
N ASN A 459 -86.29 -4.53 -51.21
CA ASN A 459 -87.18 -3.65 -51.95
C ASN A 459 -86.81 -3.54 -53.45
N LEU A 460 -85.52 -3.52 -53.78
CA LEU A 460 -85.03 -3.57 -55.17
C LEU A 460 -85.35 -4.91 -55.85
N LYS A 461 -85.20 -6.03 -55.13
CA LYS A 461 -85.56 -7.38 -55.62
C LYS A 461 -87.06 -7.55 -55.91
N LYS A 462 -87.93 -6.77 -55.25
CA LYS A 462 -89.38 -6.80 -55.49
C LYS A 462 -89.79 -6.08 -56.79
N VAL A 463 -89.06 -5.02 -57.17
CA VAL A 463 -89.37 -4.18 -58.35
C VAL A 463 -88.73 -4.73 -59.64
N GLN A 464 -87.57 -5.39 -59.58
CA GLN A 464 -86.92 -5.99 -60.76
C GLN A 464 -87.49 -7.35 -61.18
N LYS A 465 -88.12 -8.10 -60.26
CA LYS A 465 -88.63 -9.46 -60.52
C LYS A 465 -89.93 -9.49 -61.33
N GLU A 466 -90.67 -8.38 -61.42
CA GLU A 466 -91.97 -8.32 -62.13
C GLU A 466 -91.90 -7.82 -63.60
N ARG A 467 -90.71 -7.42 -64.11
CA ARG A 467 -90.56 -6.95 -65.52
C ARG A 467 -89.83 -7.89 -66.48
N LEU A 468 -89.15 -8.94 -65.99
CA LEU A 468 -88.21 -9.72 -66.81
C LEU A 468 -88.73 -11.08 -67.33
N LEU A 469 -90.04 -11.33 -67.23
CA LEU A 469 -90.70 -12.50 -67.81
C LEU A 469 -91.86 -12.12 -68.74
N LYS A 470 -91.54 -11.37 -69.81
CA LYS A 470 -92.37 -11.37 -71.03
C LYS A 470 -91.59 -12.02 -72.16
N LYS A 471 -92.19 -13.05 -72.75
CA LYS A 471 -91.76 -13.71 -73.98
C LYS A 471 -91.71 -12.69 -75.12
N ASN A 472 -90.72 -12.86 -75.99
CA ASN A 472 -90.43 -12.14 -77.24
C ASN A 472 -89.43 -10.98 -77.09
N LEU A 473 -88.18 -11.32 -76.73
CA LEU A 473 -87.03 -10.41 -76.92
C LEU A 473 -86.76 -10.20 -78.41
N SER A 474 -86.61 -8.94 -78.82
CA SER A 474 -86.06 -8.56 -80.12
C SER A 474 -84.57 -8.94 -80.23
N TYR A 475 -84.02 -8.97 -81.45
CA TYR A 475 -82.60 -9.28 -81.67
C TYR A 475 -81.66 -8.32 -80.91
N GLU A 476 -82.03 -7.04 -80.81
CA GLU A 476 -81.25 -6.02 -80.09
C GLU A 476 -81.27 -6.28 -78.57
N GLU A 477 -82.43 -6.61 -77.99
CA GLU A 477 -82.55 -6.98 -76.57
C GLU A 477 -81.86 -8.31 -76.25
N PHE A 478 -81.87 -9.26 -77.18
CA PHE A 478 -81.13 -10.52 -77.02
C PHE A 478 -79.61 -10.30 -76.98
N LEU A 479 -79.10 -9.37 -77.79
CA LEU A 479 -77.68 -9.00 -77.76
C LEU A 479 -77.27 -8.32 -76.46
N GLU A 480 -78.17 -7.70 -75.69
CA GLU A 480 -77.80 -7.22 -74.34
C GLU A 480 -77.45 -8.35 -73.37
N ILE A 481 -77.90 -9.57 -73.66
CA ILE A 481 -77.70 -10.74 -72.79
C ILE A 481 -76.57 -11.61 -73.31
N PHE A 482 -76.47 -11.76 -74.64
CA PHE A 482 -75.43 -12.51 -75.34
C PHE A 482 -74.53 -11.58 -76.17
N LYS A 483 -73.90 -10.61 -75.49
CA LYS A 483 -73.23 -9.42 -76.08
C LYS A 483 -72.09 -9.72 -77.04
N SER A 484 -71.20 -10.63 -76.67
CA SER A 484 -69.95 -10.84 -77.42
C SER A 484 -69.66 -12.32 -77.66
N LYS A 485 -68.74 -12.56 -78.58
CA LYS A 485 -68.24 -13.91 -78.89
C LYS A 485 -67.62 -14.55 -77.65
N GLU A 486 -66.82 -13.81 -76.90
CA GLU A 486 -66.13 -14.25 -75.68
C GLU A 486 -67.14 -14.61 -74.59
N TRP A 487 -68.20 -13.80 -74.44
CA TRP A 487 -69.28 -14.07 -73.49
C TRP A 487 -70.05 -15.36 -73.84
N CYS A 488 -70.40 -15.55 -75.12
CA CYS A 488 -71.03 -16.79 -75.57
C CYS A 488 -70.12 -18.02 -75.39
N LEU A 489 -68.81 -17.88 -75.59
CA LEU A 489 -67.84 -18.96 -75.36
C LEU A 489 -67.73 -19.33 -73.88
N ASN A 490 -67.74 -18.34 -72.98
CA ASN A 490 -67.76 -18.57 -71.53
C ASN A 490 -69.04 -19.30 -71.08
N ILE A 491 -70.21 -18.93 -71.62
CA ILE A 491 -71.47 -19.64 -71.33
C ILE A 491 -71.41 -21.08 -71.84
N LEU A 492 -70.93 -21.30 -73.07
CA LEU A 492 -70.75 -22.66 -73.60
C LEU A 492 -69.77 -23.48 -72.77
N ALA A 493 -68.64 -22.91 -72.35
CA ALA A 493 -67.64 -23.59 -71.53
C ALA A 493 -68.23 -23.98 -70.17
N ALA A 494 -68.89 -23.03 -69.50
CA ALA A 494 -69.52 -23.27 -68.21
C ALA A 494 -70.65 -24.31 -68.30
N PHE A 495 -71.47 -24.28 -69.36
CA PHE A 495 -72.54 -25.26 -69.55
C PHE A 495 -72.00 -26.65 -69.94
N LYS A 496 -71.03 -26.71 -70.87
CA LYS A 496 -70.43 -27.96 -71.35
C LYS A 496 -69.72 -28.72 -70.24
N TRP A 497 -68.99 -28.02 -69.38
CA TRP A 497 -68.21 -28.64 -68.31
C TRP A 497 -68.76 -28.34 -66.91
N LYS A 498 -70.07 -28.12 -66.80
CA LYS A 498 -70.77 -27.86 -65.53
C LYS A 498 -70.57 -28.97 -64.48
N ASN A 499 -70.35 -30.20 -64.94
CA ASN A 499 -70.14 -31.38 -64.09
C ASN A 499 -68.65 -31.80 -64.04
N GLY A 500 -67.73 -30.91 -64.40
CA GLY A 500 -66.28 -31.17 -64.44
C GLY A 500 -65.71 -31.30 -65.86
N TYR A 501 -64.39 -31.14 -65.98
CA TYR A 501 -63.66 -31.36 -67.24
C TYR A 501 -63.13 -32.80 -67.31
N LEU A 502 -63.27 -33.44 -68.46
CA LEU A 502 -62.61 -34.70 -68.79
C LEU A 502 -62.08 -34.60 -70.22
N CYS A 503 -60.77 -34.79 -70.39
CA CYS A 503 -60.15 -34.71 -71.70
C CYS A 503 -60.59 -35.87 -72.62
N GLN A 504 -61.20 -35.54 -73.77
CA GLN A 504 -61.70 -36.53 -74.74
C GLN A 504 -60.62 -37.48 -75.32
N LYS A 505 -59.33 -37.16 -75.18
CA LYS A 505 -58.24 -38.00 -75.69
C LYS A 505 -57.59 -38.92 -74.67
N CYS A 506 -57.57 -38.55 -73.39
CA CYS A 506 -56.82 -39.29 -72.37
C CYS A 506 -57.51 -39.37 -70.99
N ASN A 507 -58.77 -38.91 -70.91
CA ASN A 507 -59.63 -38.89 -69.72
C ASN A 507 -59.02 -38.18 -68.49
N ASN A 508 -58.05 -37.28 -68.68
CA ASN A 508 -57.51 -36.48 -67.59
C ASN A 508 -58.46 -35.33 -67.22
N GLU A 509 -58.62 -35.09 -65.92
CA GLU A 509 -59.53 -34.08 -65.38
C GLU A 509 -58.88 -32.70 -65.19
N LYS A 510 -57.55 -32.65 -65.15
CA LYS A 510 -56.80 -31.40 -64.97
C LYS A 510 -56.60 -30.68 -66.30
N TYR A 511 -56.85 -29.37 -66.29
CA TYR A 511 -56.72 -28.52 -67.47
C TYR A 511 -56.12 -27.15 -67.12
N ILE A 512 -55.63 -26.49 -68.16
CA ILE A 512 -55.27 -25.07 -68.16
C ILE A 512 -56.31 -24.37 -69.04
N GLU A 513 -56.91 -23.30 -68.51
CA GLU A 513 -57.88 -22.48 -69.23
C GLU A 513 -57.18 -21.37 -70.01
N ASP A 514 -57.52 -21.23 -71.27
CA ASP A 514 -57.13 -20.06 -72.07
C ASP A 514 -58.18 -18.97 -71.87
N ALA A 515 -57.81 -17.91 -71.15
CA ALA A 515 -58.69 -16.79 -70.82
C ALA A 515 -59.25 -16.06 -72.05
N SER A 516 -58.60 -16.16 -73.22
CA SER A 516 -59.03 -15.48 -74.44
C SER A 516 -60.06 -16.26 -75.26
N SER A 517 -60.09 -17.59 -75.14
CA SER A 517 -60.92 -18.49 -75.97
C SER A 517 -61.86 -19.39 -75.17
N SER A 518 -61.75 -19.36 -73.84
CA SER A 518 -62.42 -20.23 -72.87
C SER A 518 -62.18 -21.73 -73.12
N ALA A 519 -61.16 -22.06 -73.93
CA ALA A 519 -60.79 -23.42 -74.26
C ALA A 519 -60.03 -24.06 -73.10
N ARG A 520 -60.20 -25.38 -72.94
CA ARG A 520 -59.54 -26.14 -71.88
C ARG A 520 -58.46 -27.03 -72.50
N ARG A 521 -57.21 -26.73 -72.17
CA ARG A 521 -56.04 -27.51 -72.57
C ARG A 521 -55.71 -28.54 -71.52
N CYS A 522 -55.75 -29.81 -71.89
CA CYS A 522 -55.39 -30.90 -70.99
C CYS A 522 -53.92 -30.82 -70.57
N THR A 523 -53.65 -30.89 -69.26
CA THR A 523 -52.26 -30.85 -68.74
C THR A 523 -51.47 -32.12 -69.03
N LYS A 524 -52.14 -33.25 -69.32
CA LYS A 524 -51.48 -34.55 -69.56
C LYS A 524 -51.05 -34.76 -71.01
N CYS A 525 -51.95 -34.56 -71.98
CA CYS A 525 -51.65 -34.81 -73.41
C CYS A 525 -51.55 -33.53 -74.26
N GLY A 526 -51.78 -32.37 -73.66
CA GLY A 526 -51.72 -31.07 -74.34
C GLY A 526 -52.88 -30.79 -75.31
N TYR A 527 -53.86 -31.68 -75.45
CA TYR A 527 -55.02 -31.48 -76.32
C TYR A 527 -55.83 -30.25 -75.86
N ASN A 528 -56.04 -29.30 -76.77
CA ASN A 528 -56.81 -28.08 -76.52
C ASN A 528 -58.24 -28.23 -77.05
N GLU A 529 -59.21 -28.29 -76.14
CA GLU A 529 -60.60 -28.51 -76.47
C GLU A 529 -61.39 -27.20 -76.42
N SER A 530 -61.96 -26.80 -77.58
CA SER A 530 -62.76 -25.57 -77.70
C SER A 530 -64.14 -25.73 -77.04
N PRO A 531 -64.74 -24.67 -76.49
CA PRO A 531 -66.12 -24.68 -75.98
C PRO A 531 -67.17 -25.08 -77.04
N THR A 532 -66.89 -24.80 -78.31
CA THR A 532 -67.78 -25.14 -79.43
C THR A 532 -67.61 -26.57 -79.93
N SER A 533 -66.56 -27.27 -79.52
CA SER A 533 -66.35 -28.66 -79.95
C SER A 533 -67.39 -29.58 -79.32
N SER A 534 -67.91 -30.52 -80.12
CA SER A 534 -68.98 -31.44 -79.74
C SER A 534 -70.28 -30.75 -79.28
N THR A 535 -70.55 -29.54 -79.76
CA THR A 535 -71.84 -28.84 -79.62
C THR A 535 -72.38 -28.45 -81.01
N ILE A 536 -73.63 -27.99 -81.07
CA ILE A 536 -74.22 -27.46 -82.32
C ILE A 536 -73.45 -26.29 -82.92
N PHE A 537 -72.63 -25.60 -82.12
CA PHE A 537 -71.83 -24.47 -82.55
C PHE A 537 -70.47 -24.88 -83.15
N LYS A 538 -70.16 -26.19 -83.23
CA LYS A 538 -68.91 -26.71 -83.82
C LYS A 538 -68.80 -26.28 -85.28
N GLY A 539 -67.72 -25.58 -85.63
CA GLY A 539 -67.43 -25.18 -87.01
C GLY A 539 -68.28 -24.02 -87.53
N THR A 540 -68.97 -23.27 -86.64
CA THR A 540 -69.69 -22.05 -87.01
C THR A 540 -68.71 -20.98 -87.48
N LYS A 541 -68.84 -20.54 -88.75
CA LYS A 541 -67.97 -19.54 -89.40
C LYS A 541 -68.51 -18.10 -89.37
N PHE A 542 -69.56 -17.85 -88.58
CA PHE A 542 -70.18 -16.54 -88.40
C PHE A 542 -70.27 -16.21 -86.90
N PRO A 543 -70.56 -14.95 -86.51
CA PRO A 543 -70.54 -14.53 -85.11
C PRO A 543 -71.41 -15.41 -84.20
N LEU A 544 -70.83 -15.86 -83.09
CA LEU A 544 -71.47 -16.80 -82.16
C LEU A 544 -72.79 -16.27 -81.53
N PRO A 545 -72.92 -14.96 -81.18
CA PRO A 545 -74.20 -14.40 -80.73
C PRO A 545 -75.35 -14.59 -81.73
N LYS A 546 -75.07 -14.43 -83.03
CA LYS A 546 -76.05 -14.67 -84.10
C LYS A 546 -76.49 -16.13 -84.13
N ALA A 547 -75.57 -17.06 -83.89
CA ALA A 547 -75.90 -18.48 -83.82
C ALA A 547 -76.79 -18.80 -82.61
N PHE A 548 -76.52 -18.20 -81.46
CA PHE A 548 -77.35 -18.31 -80.26
C PHE A 548 -78.76 -17.76 -80.49
N TYR A 549 -78.89 -16.64 -81.20
CA TYR A 549 -80.19 -16.07 -81.54
C TYR A 549 -80.99 -16.96 -82.49
N ILE A 550 -80.36 -17.57 -83.51
CA ILE A 550 -81.05 -18.52 -84.39
C ILE A 550 -81.61 -19.70 -83.58
N VAL A 551 -80.85 -20.18 -82.57
CA VAL A 551 -81.32 -21.23 -81.65
C VAL A 551 -82.48 -20.73 -80.80
N TYR A 552 -82.36 -19.58 -80.15
CA TYR A 552 -83.43 -18.97 -79.33
C TYR A 552 -84.73 -18.79 -80.12
N SER A 553 -84.63 -18.20 -81.31
CA SER A 553 -85.78 -17.89 -82.15
C SER A 553 -86.45 -19.15 -82.69
N HIS A 554 -85.67 -20.17 -83.06
CA HIS A 554 -86.21 -21.46 -83.47
C HIS A 554 -86.87 -22.21 -82.31
N LEU A 555 -86.35 -22.07 -81.08
CA LEU A 555 -86.92 -22.73 -79.89
C LEU A 555 -88.19 -22.03 -79.37
N ASN A 556 -88.30 -20.71 -79.53
CA ASN A 556 -89.48 -19.95 -79.15
C ASN A 556 -90.58 -19.94 -80.22
N GLU A 557 -90.35 -20.61 -81.35
CA GLU A 557 -91.30 -20.69 -82.47
C GLU A 557 -91.63 -19.32 -83.06
N ASP A 558 -90.63 -18.42 -83.11
CA ASP A 558 -90.79 -17.12 -83.77
C ASP A 558 -90.94 -17.34 -85.29
N ASN A 559 -92.00 -16.80 -85.88
CA ASN A 559 -92.39 -16.99 -87.28
C ASN A 559 -91.56 -16.16 -88.28
N TYR A 560 -90.22 -16.16 -88.16
CA TYR A 560 -89.35 -15.54 -89.15
C TYR A 560 -89.09 -16.48 -90.33
N THR A 561 -89.43 -16.02 -91.53
CA THR A 561 -89.01 -16.65 -92.80
C THR A 561 -87.48 -16.64 -92.93
N LEU A 562 -86.92 -17.50 -93.79
CA LEU A 562 -85.47 -17.55 -94.01
C LEU A 562 -84.90 -16.21 -94.50
N ASP A 563 -85.67 -15.46 -95.28
CA ASP A 563 -85.29 -14.17 -95.84
C ASP A 563 -85.34 -13.06 -94.77
N GLU A 564 -86.36 -13.05 -93.90
CA GLU A 564 -86.43 -12.12 -92.77
C GLU A 564 -85.30 -12.35 -91.76
N MET A 565 -85.01 -13.61 -91.42
CA MET A 565 -83.94 -13.93 -90.49
C MET A 565 -82.54 -13.63 -91.07
N ALA A 566 -82.37 -13.83 -92.38
CA ALA A 566 -81.16 -13.42 -93.09
C ALA A 566 -80.96 -11.90 -93.07
N LEU A 567 -82.04 -11.13 -93.20
CA LEU A 567 -82.03 -9.66 -93.13
C LEU A 567 -81.68 -9.18 -91.71
N ILE A 568 -82.38 -9.66 -90.67
CA ILE A 568 -82.16 -9.29 -89.26
C ILE A 568 -80.70 -9.57 -88.85
N LEU A 569 -80.18 -10.74 -89.22
CA LEU A 569 -78.83 -11.14 -88.86
C LEU A 569 -77.77 -10.60 -89.81
N GLN A 570 -78.14 -9.93 -90.91
CA GLN A 570 -77.23 -9.51 -91.99
C GLN A 570 -76.33 -10.65 -92.45
N MET A 571 -76.94 -11.79 -92.78
CA MET A 571 -76.27 -13.02 -93.21
C MET A 571 -76.85 -13.54 -94.52
N ARG A 572 -76.06 -14.32 -95.28
CA ARG A 572 -76.58 -14.99 -96.47
C ARG A 572 -77.66 -15.99 -96.06
N ARG A 573 -78.80 -15.99 -96.78
CA ARG A 573 -79.94 -16.91 -96.59
C ARG A 573 -79.53 -18.37 -96.42
N ASN A 574 -78.63 -18.86 -97.28
CA ASN A 574 -78.14 -20.24 -97.22
C ASN A 574 -77.40 -20.56 -95.91
N THR A 575 -76.71 -19.59 -95.30
CA THR A 575 -76.02 -19.78 -94.02
C THR A 575 -77.02 -19.96 -92.87
N VAL A 576 -78.10 -19.18 -92.87
CA VAL A 576 -79.19 -19.31 -91.88
C VAL A 576 -79.91 -20.65 -92.05
N TRP A 577 -80.22 -21.03 -93.30
CA TRP A 577 -80.86 -22.31 -93.60
C TRP A 577 -80.02 -23.50 -93.15
N GLN A 578 -78.72 -23.54 -93.48
CA GLN A 578 -77.83 -24.62 -93.05
C GLN A 578 -77.73 -24.72 -91.52
N PHE A 579 -77.74 -23.59 -90.82
CA PHE A 579 -77.68 -23.61 -89.36
C PHE A 579 -79.02 -24.03 -88.74
N LYS A 580 -80.17 -23.61 -89.27
CA LYS A 580 -81.50 -24.12 -88.85
C LYS A 580 -81.61 -25.63 -89.04
N GLN A 581 -81.15 -26.16 -90.17
CA GLN A 581 -81.09 -27.61 -90.40
C GLN A 581 -80.21 -28.34 -89.36
N LYS A 582 -79.08 -27.73 -88.97
CA LYS A 582 -78.22 -28.26 -87.90
C LYS A 582 -78.91 -28.27 -86.53
N ILE A 583 -79.79 -27.29 -86.25
CA ILE A 583 -80.58 -27.23 -85.02
C ILE A 583 -81.64 -28.34 -85.01
N GLU A 584 -82.37 -28.55 -86.12
CA GLU A 584 -83.35 -29.63 -86.25
C GLU A 584 -82.70 -31.02 -86.07
N GLN A 585 -81.51 -31.22 -86.62
CA GLN A 585 -80.71 -32.43 -86.40
C GLN A 585 -80.28 -32.61 -84.93
N GLU A 586 -80.00 -31.54 -84.20
CA GLU A 586 -79.69 -31.65 -82.77
C GLU A 586 -80.94 -31.93 -81.94
N ILE A 587 -82.06 -31.25 -82.24
CA ILE A 587 -83.33 -31.45 -81.55
C ILE A 587 -83.80 -32.90 -81.72
N SER A 588 -83.63 -33.50 -82.90
CA SER A 588 -83.95 -34.91 -83.14
C SER A 588 -83.01 -35.89 -82.41
N LYS A 589 -81.74 -35.54 -82.20
CA LYS A 589 -80.77 -36.41 -81.50
C LYS A 589 -80.84 -36.30 -79.97
N ASN A 590 -80.90 -35.08 -79.44
CA ASN A 590 -80.69 -34.78 -78.02
C ASN A 590 -81.87 -34.04 -77.35
N GLY A 591 -82.95 -33.80 -78.09
CA GLY A 591 -84.17 -33.15 -77.59
C GLY A 591 -84.09 -31.63 -77.44
N LYS A 592 -85.25 -30.95 -77.53
CA LYS A 592 -85.39 -29.49 -77.39
C LYS A 592 -84.90 -28.96 -76.02
N ALA A 593 -85.02 -29.80 -74.98
CA ALA A 593 -84.73 -29.44 -73.59
C ALA A 593 -83.26 -29.04 -73.34
N ASN A 594 -82.30 -29.68 -74.03
CA ASN A 594 -80.88 -29.38 -73.82
C ASN A 594 -80.50 -27.97 -74.33
N LEU A 595 -81.04 -27.57 -75.48
CA LEU A 595 -80.82 -26.23 -76.02
C LEU A 595 -81.56 -25.15 -75.20
N ASN A 596 -82.77 -25.44 -74.71
CA ASN A 596 -83.46 -24.57 -73.76
C ASN A 596 -82.67 -24.40 -72.46
N ALA A 597 -82.10 -25.48 -71.93
CA ALA A 597 -81.26 -25.43 -70.74
C ALA A 597 -79.98 -24.62 -70.95
N LEU A 598 -79.35 -24.70 -72.13
CA LEU A 598 -78.20 -23.88 -72.47
C LEU A 598 -78.56 -22.38 -72.49
N LEU A 599 -79.68 -22.02 -73.12
CA LEU A 599 -80.12 -20.62 -73.18
C LEU A 599 -80.49 -20.11 -71.78
N TYR A 600 -81.29 -20.86 -71.03
CA TYR A 600 -81.69 -20.50 -69.66
C TYR A 600 -80.50 -20.35 -68.72
N PHE A 601 -79.52 -21.25 -68.81
CA PHE A 601 -78.26 -21.15 -68.06
C PHE A 601 -77.48 -19.88 -68.43
N GLY A 602 -77.51 -19.47 -69.70
CA GLY A 602 -76.97 -18.18 -70.13
C GLY A 602 -77.69 -16.98 -69.50
N TYR A 603 -79.04 -17.00 -69.47
CA TYR A 603 -79.86 -15.95 -68.86
C TYR A 603 -79.63 -15.83 -67.34
N GLU A 604 -79.59 -16.94 -66.59
CA GLU A 604 -79.31 -16.90 -65.15
C GLU A 604 -77.92 -16.33 -64.86
N ARG A 605 -76.93 -16.70 -65.69
CA ARG A 605 -75.55 -16.24 -65.52
C ARG A 605 -75.41 -14.75 -65.84
N SER A 606 -76.15 -14.21 -66.81
CA SER A 606 -76.15 -12.76 -67.07
C SER A 606 -76.80 -11.96 -65.94
N ILE A 607 -77.86 -12.48 -65.30
CA ILE A 607 -78.49 -11.81 -64.16
C ILE A 607 -77.52 -11.72 -62.98
N ASN A 608 -76.82 -12.82 -62.67
CA ASN A 608 -75.86 -12.86 -61.57
C ASN A 608 -74.55 -12.08 -61.85
N TYR A 609 -74.21 -11.80 -63.11
CA TYR A 609 -73.03 -11.00 -63.48
C TYR A 609 -73.28 -9.48 -63.34
N ILE A 610 -74.54 -9.03 -63.38
CA ILE A 610 -74.92 -7.62 -63.17
C ILE A 610 -75.01 -7.27 -61.66
N GLU A 611 -75.07 -8.26 -60.77
CA GLU A 611 -75.08 -8.04 -59.31
C GLU A 611 -73.67 -7.95 -58.66
N PHE A 612 -72.58 -8.00 -59.45
CA PHE A 612 -71.19 -7.99 -58.94
C PHE A 612 -70.20 -7.06 -59.66
N GLN A 613 -70.70 -6.07 -60.42
CA GLN A 613 -70.02 -4.78 -60.62
C GLN A 613 -70.80 -3.72 -59.86
#